data_AF-A0A6V6Z972-F1
#
_entry.id   AF-A0A6V6Z972-F1
#
_cell.length_a   1.000
_cell.length_b   1.000
_cell.length_c   1.000
_cell.angle_alpha   90.00
_cell.angle_beta   90.00
_cell.angle_gamma   90.00
#
_symmetry.space_group_name_H-M   'P 1'
#
loop_
_entity.id
_entity.type
_entity.pdbx_description
1 polymer ?
#
loop_
_entity_poly.entity_id
_entity_poly.type
_entity_poly.pdbx_seq_one_letter_code
_entity_poly.pdbx_strand_id
1 'polypeptide(L)' 'MKWITRERPKIDRLACPWLIQKFVDSEAEFFYVPFDNVIEEAKN' A
#
# COMPACT_ATOMS: atom_id res chain seq x y z
N MET A 1 2.57 9.57 -4.07
CA MET A 1 3.57 8.96 -3.14
C MET A 1 3.49 7.43 -3.21
N LYS A 2 4.60 6.69 -2.98
CA LYS A 2 4.57 5.20 -3.01
C LYS A 2 4.17 4.65 -1.64
N TRP A 3 3.17 3.78 -1.63
CA TRP A 3 2.65 3.12 -0.43
C TRP A 3 2.91 1.62 -0.51
N ILE A 4 3.47 1.04 0.54
CA ILE A 4 3.79 -0.39 0.58
C ILE A 4 2.96 -1.10 1.65
N THR A 5 2.49 -2.30 1.33
CA THR A 5 1.87 -3.20 2.30
C THR A 5 2.13 -4.65 1.95
N ARG A 6 1.75 -5.57 2.84
CA ARG A 6 1.97 -7.01 2.65
C ARG A 6 1.02 -7.59 1.59
N GLU A 7 1.50 -8.59 0.86
CA GLU A 7 0.73 -9.42 -0.07
C GLU A 7 -0.44 -10.15 0.61
N ARG A 8 -1.37 -10.68 -0.20
CA ARG A 8 -2.63 -11.28 0.29
C ARG A 8 -3.41 -10.30 1.19
N PRO A 9 -3.73 -9.10 0.68
CA PRO A 9 -4.44 -8.09 1.45
C PRO A 9 -5.82 -8.59 1.83
N LYS A 10 -6.18 -8.40 3.10
CA LYS A 10 -7.54 -8.52 3.58
C LYS A 10 -8.31 -7.25 3.19
N ILE A 11 -9.64 -7.27 3.36
CA ILE A 11 -10.54 -6.19 2.92
C ILE A 11 -10.09 -4.81 3.43
N ASP A 12 -9.59 -4.73 4.66
CA ASP A 12 -9.04 -3.52 5.27
C ASP A 12 -7.91 -2.90 4.43
N ARG A 13 -7.01 -3.73 3.92
CA ARG A 13 -5.84 -3.28 3.14
C ARG A 13 -6.16 -2.95 1.69
N LEU A 14 -7.38 -3.18 1.23
CA LEU A 14 -7.89 -2.73 -0.07
C LEU A 14 -8.72 -1.45 0.06
N ALA A 15 -9.48 -1.32 1.15
CA ALA A 15 -10.29 -0.12 1.42
C ALA A 15 -9.42 1.12 1.68
N CYS A 16 -8.32 0.98 2.43
CA CYS A 16 -7.41 2.09 2.70
C CYS A 16 -6.82 2.71 1.41
N PRO A 17 -6.24 1.95 0.46
CA PRO A 17 -5.81 2.49 -0.83
C PRO A 17 -6.89 3.28 -1.57
N TRP A 18 -8.11 2.75 -1.62
CA TRP A 18 -9.22 3.43 -2.29
C TRP A 18 -9.54 4.78 -1.64
N LEU A 19 -9.56 4.84 -0.31
CA LEU A 19 -9.78 6.10 0.42
C LEU A 19 -8.68 7.12 0.17
N ILE A 20 -7.41 6.68 0.19
CA ILE A 20 -6.26 7.55 -0.06
C ILE A 20 -6.34 8.12 -1.49
N GLN A 21 -6.55 7.25 -2.49
CA GLN A 21 -6.65 7.68 -3.90
C GLN A 21 -7.82 8.63 -4.13
N LYS A 22 -8.93 8.44 -3.43
CA LYS A 22 -10.13 9.25 -3.63
C LYS A 22 -10.10 10.60 -2.92
N PHE A 23 -9.47 10.68 -1.74
CA PHE A 23 -9.64 11.83 -0.85
C PHE A 23 -8.33 12.51 -0.42
N VAL A 24 -7.16 11.88 -0.62
CA VAL A 24 -5.88 12.39 -0.08
C VAL A 24 -4.87 12.63 -1.19
N ASP A 25 -4.56 11.61 -1.99
CA ASP A 25 -3.54 11.64 -3.04
C ASP A 25 -4.01 10.80 -4.23
N SER A 26 -4.53 11.45 -5.27
CA SER A 26 -5.03 10.79 -6.48
C SER A 26 -3.94 10.11 -7.31
N GLU A 27 -2.67 10.44 -7.08
CA GLU A 27 -1.50 9.86 -7.75
C GLU A 27 -0.78 8.85 -6.85
N ALA A 28 -1.42 8.39 -5.76
CA ALA A 28 -0.87 7.38 -4.88
C ALA A 28 -0.76 6.02 -5.58
N GLU A 29 0.43 5.43 -5.52
CA GLU A 29 0.73 4.09 -6.04
C GLU A 29 0.91 3.10 -4.90
N PHE A 30 0.32 1.91 -5.02
CA PHE A 30 0.30 0.89 -3.97
C PHE A 30 0.99 -0.39 -4.42
N PHE A 31 1.97 -0.83 -3.63
CA PHE A 31 2.75 -2.04 -3.88
C PHE A 31 2.47 -3.07 -2.78
N TYR A 32 2.24 -4.31 -3.21
CA TYR A 32 2.02 -5.45 -2.33
C TYR A 32 3.22 -6.38 -2.40
N VAL A 33 3.94 -6.54 -1.30
CA VAL A 33 5.17 -7.33 -1.22
C VAL A 33 5.06 -8.45 -0.18
N PRO A 34 5.87 -9.52 -0.25
CA PRO A 34 5.95 -10.51 0.83
C PRO A 34 6.10 -9.84 2.21
N PHE A 35 5.50 -10.42 3.24
CA PHE A 35 5.45 -9.81 4.58
C PHE A 35 6.84 -9.42 5.10
N ASP A 36 7.83 -10.29 4.89
CA ASP A 36 9.19 -10.10 5.37
C ASP A 36 9.92 -8.97 4.62
N ASN A 37 9.46 -8.63 3.42
CA ASN A 37 10.07 -7.60 2.57
C ASN A 37 9.49 -6.20 2.81
N VAL A 38 8.35 -6.08 3.51
CA VAL A 38 7.62 -4.80 3.68
C VAL A 38 8.53 -3.70 4.24
N ILE A 39 9.35 -4.00 5.24
CA ILE A 39 10.20 -3.00 5.90
C ILE A 39 11.44 -2.68 5.08
N GLU A 40 11.99 -3.66 4.36
CA GLU A 40 13.15 -3.46 3.50
C GLU A 40 12.78 -2.57 2.31
N GLU A 41 11.70 -2.93 1.61
CA GLU A 41 11.23 -2.23 0.42
C GLU A 41 10.67 -0.82 0.74
N ALA A 42 10.18 -0.58 1.95
CA ALA A 42 9.70 0.74 2.36
C ALA A 42 10.81 1.78 2.60
N LYS A 43 12.08 1.35 2.70
CA LYS A 43 13.23 2.24 2.90
C LYS A 43 13.87 2.70 1.59
N ASN A 44 13.51 2.07 0.48
CA ASN A 44 14.00 2.34 -0.87
C ASN A 44 13.25 3.52 -1.51
#